data_AF-A0A016XMT3-F1
#
_entry.id   AF-A0A016XMT3-F1
#
_cell.length_a   1.000
_cell.length_b   1.000
_cell.length_c   1.000
_cell.angle_alpha   90.00
_cell.angle_beta   90.00
_cell.angle_gamma   90.00
#
_symmetry.space_group_name_H-M   'P 1'
#
loop_
_entity.id
_entity.type
_entity.pdbx_description
1 polymer ?
#
loop_
_entity_poly.entity_id
_entity_poly.type
_entity_poly.pdbx_seq_one_letter_code
_entity_poly.pdbx_strand_id
1 'polypeptide(L)'
;MSIKIGVQFNVKQVQDQVGRLKADLQDKVIAQALGKTAEKARAEMTRQITREFAIKAKDVRPSIYIDRPRMGKVSMITIKAFPSKKGKRSRNVMLFGARPAPGSEKRRVKVKLPDGRWVMRVVSVGGGVSVKIRKGESRKVIKGAFIGNKGRTVFMREGDGRLPIKGVQTIDVPQMFNTKRINEAVVRKILQDFPRELNRLVAYRLSKL
;
A
#
# COMPACT_ATOMS: atom_id res chain seq x y z
N MET A 1 -0.31 -12.93 9.39
CA MET A 1 -1.35 -13.34 8.42
C MET A 1 -1.23 -12.47 7.19
N SER A 2 -1.21 -13.08 6.00
CA SER A 2 -1.28 -12.37 4.72
C SER A 2 -2.71 -12.46 4.17
N ILE A 3 -3.14 -11.43 3.44
CA ILE A 3 -4.42 -11.42 2.74
C ILE A 3 -4.13 -11.70 1.27
N LYS A 4 -4.97 -12.53 0.63
CA LYS A 4 -4.73 -13.02 -0.73
C LYS A 4 -5.96 -12.79 -1.59
N ILE A 5 -5.75 -12.46 -2.85
CA ILE A 5 -6.77 -12.46 -3.91
C ILE A 5 -6.29 -13.41 -4.99
N GLY A 6 -7.14 -14.36 -5.33
CA GLY A 6 -6.89 -15.35 -6.39
C GLY A 6 -7.89 -15.19 -7.51
N VAL A 7 -7.42 -15.12 -8.75
CA VAL A 7 -8.27 -15.27 -9.94
C VAL A 7 -7.86 -16.55 -10.66
N GLN A 8 -8.82 -17.44 -10.85
CA GLN A 8 -8.65 -18.69 -11.59
C GLN A 8 -9.12 -18.50 -13.04
N PHE A 9 -8.39 -19.08 -13.97
CA PHE A 9 -8.70 -19.11 -15.39
C PHE A 9 -8.91 -20.54 -15.87
N ASN A 10 -9.88 -20.74 -16.77
CA ASN A 10 -10.12 -22.04 -17.39
C ASN A 10 -9.02 -22.34 -18.41
N VAL A 11 -8.18 -23.33 -18.10
CA VAL A 11 -7.01 -23.69 -18.91
C VAL A 11 -7.40 -24.26 -20.27
N LYS A 12 -8.53 -25.00 -20.36
CA LYS A 12 -8.97 -25.62 -21.62
C LYS A 12 -9.29 -24.57 -22.70
N GLN A 13 -10.12 -23.58 -22.34
CA GLN A 13 -10.46 -22.48 -23.25
C GLN A 13 -9.25 -21.65 -23.69
N VAL A 14 -8.25 -21.54 -22.82
CA VAL A 14 -6.99 -20.86 -23.13
C VAL A 14 -6.13 -21.71 -24.08
N GLN A 15 -6.03 -23.02 -23.86
CA GLN A 15 -5.28 -23.93 -24.71
C GLN A 15 -5.84 -24.00 -26.14
N ASP A 16 -7.17 -23.97 -26.31
CA ASP A 16 -7.79 -23.93 -27.64
C ASP A 16 -7.35 -22.70 -28.45
N GLN A 17 -7.14 -21.55 -27.79
CA GLN A 17 -6.66 -20.33 -28.43
C GLN A 17 -5.17 -20.38 -28.81
N VAL A 18 -4.39 -21.22 -28.13
CA VAL A 18 -2.94 -21.39 -28.38
C VAL A 18 -2.63 -22.71 -29.10
N GLY A 19 -3.65 -23.48 -29.52
CA GLY A 19 -3.53 -24.81 -30.13
C GLY A 19 -2.59 -24.92 -31.33
N ARG A 20 -2.26 -23.79 -31.97
CA ARG A 20 -1.30 -23.68 -33.08
C ARG A 20 0.17 -23.78 -32.66
N LEU A 21 0.48 -23.68 -31.36
CA LEU A 21 1.84 -23.84 -30.83
C LEU A 21 2.05 -25.28 -30.32
N LYS A 22 3.30 -25.76 -30.32
CA LYS A 22 3.69 -26.99 -29.60
C LYS A 22 3.35 -26.87 -28.11
N ALA A 23 2.95 -27.96 -27.45
CA ALA A 23 2.49 -27.98 -26.05
C ALA A 23 3.44 -27.23 -25.08
N ASP A 24 4.75 -27.47 -25.17
CA ASP A 24 5.74 -26.80 -24.32
C ASP A 24 5.79 -25.27 -24.53
N LEU A 25 5.54 -24.81 -25.75
CA LEU A 25 5.48 -23.39 -26.07
C LEU A 25 4.18 -22.76 -25.57
N GLN A 26 3.06 -23.51 -25.59
CA GLN A 26 1.78 -23.06 -25.04
C GLN A 26 1.92 -22.76 -23.54
N ASP A 27 2.43 -23.71 -22.76
CA ASP A 27 2.59 -23.56 -21.31
C ASP A 27 3.50 -22.38 -20.95
N LYS A 28 4.59 -22.19 -21.70
CA LYS A 28 5.51 -21.08 -21.52
C LYS A 28 4.85 -19.73 -21.83
N VAL A 29 4.05 -19.66 -22.90
CA VAL A 29 3.35 -18.44 -23.30
C VAL A 29 2.27 -18.08 -22.28
N ILE A 30 1.49 -19.05 -21.82
CA ILE A 30 0.44 -18.83 -20.81
C ILE A 30 1.09 -18.39 -19.49
N ALA A 31 2.15 -19.06 -19.02
CA ALA A 31 2.86 -18.66 -17.82
C ALA A 31 3.43 -17.23 -17.92
N GLN A 32 3.97 -16.87 -19.09
CA GLN A 32 4.46 -15.51 -19.35
C GLN A 32 3.33 -14.47 -19.39
N ALA A 33 2.18 -14.80 -19.97
CA ALA A 33 0.99 -13.95 -20.01
C ALA A 33 0.42 -13.70 -18.60
N LEU A 34 0.31 -14.76 -17.79
CA LEU A 34 -0.12 -14.66 -16.40
C LEU A 34 0.84 -13.81 -15.57
N GLY A 35 2.16 -14.01 -15.74
CA GLY A 35 3.18 -13.21 -15.07
C GLY A 35 3.05 -11.71 -15.37
N LYS A 36 2.94 -11.35 -16.65
CA LYS A 36 2.74 -9.96 -17.08
C LYS A 36 1.42 -9.37 -16.55
N THR A 37 0.35 -10.15 -16.60
CA THR A 37 -0.97 -9.72 -16.08
C THR A 37 -0.92 -9.49 -14.57
N ALA A 38 -0.25 -10.37 -13.83
CA ALA A 38 -0.09 -10.23 -12.39
C ALA A 38 0.73 -8.98 -12.01
N GLU A 39 1.76 -8.64 -12.80
CA GLU A 39 2.52 -7.38 -12.63
C GLU A 39 1.64 -6.14 -12.84
N LYS A 40 0.82 -6.14 -13.90
CA LYS A 40 -0.17 -5.07 -14.12
C LYS A 40 -1.18 -4.99 -12.98
N ALA A 41 -1.64 -6.13 -12.48
CA ALA A 41 -2.58 -6.20 -11.37
C ALA A 41 -1.98 -5.66 -10.06
N ARG A 42 -0.71 -5.92 -9.77
CA ARG A 42 0.02 -5.31 -8.63
C ARG A 42 0.12 -3.79 -8.77
N ALA A 43 0.40 -3.31 -9.99
CA ALA A 43 0.44 -1.89 -10.27
C ALA A 43 -0.94 -1.24 -10.07
N GLU A 44 -2.00 -1.87 -10.57
CA GLU A 44 -3.37 -1.41 -10.40
C GLU A 44 -3.81 -1.43 -8.93
N MET A 45 -3.49 -2.49 -8.18
CA MET A 45 -3.74 -2.56 -6.74
C MET A 45 -3.08 -1.40 -5.99
N THR A 46 -1.81 -1.12 -6.30
CA THR A 46 -1.10 0.04 -5.73
C THR A 46 -1.82 1.35 -6.08
N ARG A 47 -2.24 1.50 -7.34
CA ARG A 47 -2.95 2.69 -7.81
C ARG A 47 -4.28 2.88 -7.08
N GLN A 48 -5.07 1.84 -6.94
CA GLN A 48 -6.37 1.90 -6.26
C GLN A 48 -6.22 2.22 -4.77
N ILE A 49 -5.28 1.58 -4.07
CA ILE A 49 -4.97 1.90 -2.68
C ILE A 49 -4.55 3.36 -2.54
N THR A 50 -3.64 3.85 -3.39
CA THR A 50 -3.20 5.25 -3.33
C THR A 50 -4.24 6.24 -3.84
N ARG A 51 -5.29 5.81 -4.53
CA ARG A 51 -6.43 6.65 -4.92
C ARG A 51 -7.37 6.88 -3.74
N GLU A 52 -7.60 5.85 -2.93
CA GLU A 52 -8.51 5.89 -1.79
C GLU A 52 -7.82 6.42 -0.52
N PHE A 53 -6.60 5.96 -0.26
CA PHE A 53 -5.83 6.28 0.94
C PHE A 53 -4.71 7.27 0.67
N ALA A 54 -4.47 8.17 1.61
CA ALA A 54 -3.43 9.20 1.54
C ALA A 54 -2.06 8.66 2.02
N ILE A 55 -1.64 7.56 1.40
CA ILE A 55 -0.33 6.91 1.57
C ILE A 55 0.47 6.97 0.27
N LYS A 56 1.80 7.01 0.33
CA LYS A 56 2.65 7.05 -0.87
C LYS A 56 2.77 5.67 -1.50
N ALA A 57 2.84 5.61 -2.83
CA ALA A 57 3.02 4.35 -3.56
C ALA A 57 4.27 3.57 -3.13
N LYS A 58 5.37 4.28 -2.82
CA LYS A 58 6.61 3.66 -2.33
C LYS A 58 6.46 2.89 -1.02
N ASP A 59 5.47 3.27 -0.19
CA ASP A 59 5.22 2.63 1.11
C ASP A 59 4.24 1.45 0.97
N VAL A 60 3.45 1.43 -0.12
CA VAL A 60 2.46 0.39 -0.46
C VAL A 60 3.07 -0.75 -1.27
N ARG A 61 3.84 -0.44 -2.33
CA ARG A 61 4.39 -1.43 -3.27
C ARG A 61 5.17 -2.57 -2.61
N PRO A 62 6.05 -2.33 -1.61
CA PRO A 62 6.81 -3.40 -0.95
C PRO A 62 5.91 -4.36 -0.16
N SER A 63 4.72 -3.94 0.25
CA SER A 63 3.76 -4.78 0.97
C SER A 63 2.92 -5.65 0.05
N ILE A 64 2.95 -5.44 -1.27
CA ILE A 64 2.18 -6.25 -2.24
C ILE A 64 3.13 -7.18 -2.97
N TYR A 65 2.82 -8.47 -2.94
CA TYR A 65 3.58 -9.55 -3.55
C TYR A 65 2.71 -10.28 -4.58
N ILE A 66 3.36 -10.74 -5.63
CA ILE A 66 2.75 -11.60 -6.66
C ILE A 66 3.30 -13.00 -6.43
N ASP A 67 2.41 -13.98 -6.35
CA ASP A 67 2.80 -15.37 -6.49
C ASP A 67 2.89 -15.69 -7.98
N ARG A 68 4.10 -15.97 -8.47
CA ARG A 68 4.29 -16.32 -9.88
C ARG A 68 3.75 -17.74 -10.11
N PRO A 69 2.95 -17.97 -11.16
CA PRO A 69 2.51 -19.31 -11.50
C PRO A 69 3.73 -20.20 -11.79
N ARG A 70 3.77 -21.37 -11.16
CA ARG A 70 4.79 -22.41 -11.42
C ARG A 70 4.34 -23.26 -12.61
N MET A 71 5.29 -23.78 -13.39
CA MET A 71 5.01 -24.79 -14.43
C MET A 71 4.19 -25.93 -13.82
N GLY A 72 3.11 -26.33 -14.49
CA GLY A 72 2.15 -27.35 -14.02
C GLY A 72 0.94 -26.85 -13.23
N LYS A 73 0.90 -25.58 -12.77
CA LYS A 73 -0.28 -24.94 -12.13
C LYS A 73 -0.65 -23.63 -12.83
N VAL A 74 -0.86 -23.71 -14.15
CA VAL A 74 -0.92 -22.56 -15.07
C VAL A 74 -2.29 -21.84 -15.07
N SER A 75 -3.06 -21.91 -13.98
CA SER A 75 -4.45 -21.43 -13.97
C SER A 75 -4.73 -20.28 -13.01
N MET A 76 -3.78 -19.86 -12.16
CA MET A 76 -4.09 -18.96 -11.05
C MET A 76 -3.13 -17.77 -10.94
N ILE A 77 -3.69 -16.57 -10.90
CA ILE A 77 -2.99 -15.36 -10.45
C ILE A 77 -3.31 -15.14 -8.97
N THR A 78 -2.30 -15.18 -8.11
CA THR A 78 -2.46 -14.86 -6.68
C THR A 78 -1.69 -13.60 -6.31
N ILE A 79 -2.41 -12.60 -5.81
CA ILE A 79 -1.81 -11.38 -5.26
C ILE A 79 -1.94 -11.43 -3.74
N LYS A 80 -0.85 -11.17 -3.03
CA LYS A 80 -0.80 -11.22 -1.56
C LYS A 80 -0.38 -9.86 -1.01
N ALA A 81 -1.02 -9.43 0.06
CA ALA A 81 -0.58 -8.30 0.85
C ALA A 81 -0.02 -8.78 2.19
N PHE A 82 1.16 -8.26 2.56
CA PHE A 82 1.83 -8.54 3.82
C PHE A 82 1.93 -7.29 4.69
N PRO A 83 1.74 -7.44 6.01
CA PRO A 83 1.92 -6.34 6.94
C PRO A 83 3.39 -5.92 7.05
N SER A 84 3.62 -4.69 7.46
CA SER A 84 4.97 -4.14 7.66
C SER A 84 5.77 -4.84 8.76
N LYS A 85 5.09 -5.47 9.73
CA LYS A 85 5.69 -6.30 10.79
C LYS A 85 4.90 -7.59 10.96
N LYS A 86 5.59 -8.72 11.17
CA LYS A 86 4.95 -10.02 11.47
C LYS A 86 4.02 -9.86 12.67
N GLY A 87 2.75 -10.23 12.50
CA GLY A 87 1.73 -10.17 13.55
C GLY A 87 1.06 -8.80 13.75
N LYS A 88 1.60 -7.68 13.26
CA LYS A 88 0.96 -6.35 13.39
C LYS A 88 0.12 -6.04 12.16
N ARG A 89 -1.08 -5.50 12.36
CA ARG A 89 -1.99 -5.09 11.27
C ARG A 89 -2.10 -3.58 11.13
N SER A 90 -1.18 -2.85 11.75
CA SER A 90 -1.26 -1.41 11.90
C SER A 90 0.07 -0.73 11.56
N ARG A 91 -0.02 0.44 10.93
CA ARG A 91 1.12 1.30 10.57
C ARG A 91 1.08 2.61 11.32
N ASN A 92 2.25 3.20 11.56
CA ASN A 92 2.30 4.51 12.20
C ASN A 92 1.65 5.58 11.31
N VAL A 93 0.89 6.48 11.91
CA VAL A 93 0.17 7.54 11.19
C VAL A 93 1.10 8.52 10.46
N MET A 94 2.41 8.49 10.74
CA MET A 94 3.44 9.25 10.01
C MET A 94 3.33 9.10 8.48
N LEU A 95 3.00 7.89 8.00
CA LEU A 95 2.90 7.60 6.57
C LEU A 95 1.70 8.25 5.88
N PHE A 96 0.75 8.79 6.65
CA PHE A 96 -0.52 9.37 6.21
C PHE A 96 -0.46 10.90 6.19
N GLY A 97 0.65 11.42 5.66
CA GLY A 97 0.91 12.86 5.55
C GLY A 97 0.86 13.58 6.89
N ALA A 98 1.42 12.99 7.95
CA ALA A 98 1.46 13.59 9.28
C ALA A 98 2.24 14.91 9.29
N ARG A 99 1.70 15.92 9.98
CA ARG A 99 2.33 17.25 10.15
C ARG A 99 2.01 17.81 11.53
N PRO A 100 2.92 18.59 12.15
CA PRO A 100 2.61 19.28 13.39
C PRO A 100 1.39 20.19 13.20
N ALA A 101 0.47 20.16 14.16
CA ALA A 101 -0.66 21.07 14.25
C ALA A 101 -0.47 21.94 15.50
N PRO A 102 -0.32 23.27 15.36
CA PRO A 102 -0.19 24.14 16.52
C PRO A 102 -1.48 24.11 17.34
N GLY A 103 -1.35 24.22 18.65
CA GLY A 103 -2.50 24.36 19.53
C GLY A 103 -3.11 25.77 19.45
N SER A 104 -4.39 25.85 19.80
CA SER A 104 -5.13 27.11 19.87
C SER A 104 -4.75 27.96 21.07
N GLU A 105 -4.38 27.32 22.19
CA GLU A 105 -4.02 28.01 23.43
C GLU A 105 -2.65 28.69 23.30
N LYS A 106 -2.56 29.94 23.75
CA LYS A 106 -1.32 30.73 23.74
C LYS A 106 -0.82 30.87 25.17
N ARG A 107 0.43 30.49 25.42
CA ARG A 107 1.07 30.65 26.75
C ARG A 107 2.40 31.36 26.63
N ARG A 108 2.70 32.23 27.59
CA ARG A 108 4.01 32.86 27.73
C ARG A 108 4.96 31.90 28.44
N VAL A 109 6.08 31.57 27.79
CA VAL A 109 7.11 30.68 28.34
C VAL A 109 8.50 31.27 28.10
N LYS A 110 9.43 30.99 29.03
CA LYS A 110 10.85 31.30 28.85
C LYS A 110 11.44 30.32 27.84
N VAL A 111 12.02 30.84 26.76
CA VAL A 111 12.73 30.06 25.73
C VAL A 111 14.18 30.50 25.70
N LYS A 112 15.10 29.54 25.65
CA LYS A 112 16.54 29.80 25.50
C LYS A 112 16.85 29.98 24.00
N LEU A 113 17.44 31.12 23.64
CA LEU A 113 17.90 31.40 22.29
C LEU A 113 19.22 30.66 22.00
N PRO A 114 19.59 30.51 20.71
CA PRO A 114 20.87 29.91 20.32
C PRO A 114 22.09 30.58 20.95
N ASP A 115 22.00 31.88 21.24
CA ASP A 115 23.03 32.71 21.89
C ASP A 115 23.08 32.54 23.43
N GLY A 116 22.26 31.65 24.00
CA GLY A 116 22.22 31.35 25.42
C GLY A 116 21.30 32.24 26.26
N ARG A 117 20.75 33.34 25.71
CA ARG A 117 19.84 34.25 26.43
C ARG A 117 18.45 33.64 26.62
N TRP A 118 17.80 33.95 27.74
CA TRP A 118 16.42 33.56 28.02
C TRP A 118 15.47 34.70 27.70
N VAL A 119 14.50 34.47 26.82
CA VAL A 119 13.48 35.48 26.46
C VAL A 119 12.08 34.90 26.62
N MET A 120 11.15 35.73 27.09
CA MET A 120 9.73 35.39 27.16
C MET A 120 9.14 35.39 25.75
N ARG A 121 8.63 34.25 25.28
CA ARG A 121 7.88 34.18 24.02
C ARG A 121 6.49 33.59 24.26
N VAL A 122 5.52 34.11 23.51
CA VAL A 122 4.20 33.49 23.42
C VAL A 122 4.32 32.30 22.46
N VAL A 123 3.98 31.11 22.94
CA VAL A 123 3.96 29.89 22.12
C VAL A 123 2.56 29.26 22.15
N SER A 124 2.23 28.54 21.09
CA SER A 124 1.03 27.72 21.05
C SER A 124 1.23 26.43 21.86
N VAL A 125 0.32 26.14 22.79
CA VAL A 125 0.31 24.96 23.66
C VAL A 125 -0.95 24.13 23.37
N GLY A 126 -0.95 22.84 23.73
CA GLY A 126 -2.08 21.96 23.46
C GLY A 126 -2.21 21.53 21.99
N GLY A 127 -1.10 21.57 21.24
CA GLY A 127 -1.04 21.13 19.85
C GLY A 127 -1.16 19.61 19.66
N GLY A 128 -0.95 19.18 18.43
CA GLY A 128 -1.03 17.77 18.06
C GLY A 128 -0.35 17.45 16.74
N VAL A 129 -0.73 16.31 16.17
CA VAL A 129 -0.34 15.94 14.81
C VAL A 129 -1.58 15.81 13.95
N SER A 130 -1.62 16.59 12.89
CA SER A 130 -2.63 16.48 11.84
C SER A 130 -2.26 15.34 10.89
N VAL A 131 -3.21 14.47 10.57
CA VAL A 131 -3.04 13.33 9.66
C VAL A 131 -4.18 13.27 8.63
N LYS A 132 -3.93 12.65 7.49
CA LYS A 132 -4.94 12.41 6.45
C LYS A 132 -4.91 10.94 6.06
N ILE A 133 -5.89 10.16 6.50
CA ILE A 133 -5.91 8.71 6.24
C ILE A 133 -6.52 8.41 4.87
N ARG A 134 -7.73 8.90 4.61
CA ARG A 134 -8.40 8.79 3.30
C ARG A 134 -8.22 10.07 2.49
N LYS A 135 -8.08 9.95 1.17
CA LYS A 135 -7.89 11.12 0.29
C LYS A 135 -9.12 12.02 0.21
N GLY A 136 -10.31 11.43 0.25
CA GLY A 136 -11.58 12.16 0.23
C GLY A 136 -12.00 12.79 1.57
N GLU A 137 -11.30 12.49 2.66
CA GLU A 137 -11.62 13.05 3.99
C GLU A 137 -10.79 14.30 4.31
N SER A 138 -11.31 15.13 5.20
CA SER A 138 -10.56 16.22 5.83
C SER A 138 -9.44 15.66 6.73
N ARG A 139 -8.44 16.50 7.00
CA ARG A 139 -7.36 16.13 7.92
C ARG A 139 -7.90 16.09 9.34
N LYS A 140 -7.49 15.09 10.11
CA LYS A 140 -7.88 14.93 11.53
C LYS A 140 -6.69 15.25 12.42
N VAL A 141 -6.90 16.05 13.46
CA VAL A 141 -5.86 16.41 14.44
C VAL A 141 -5.92 15.42 15.58
N ILE A 142 -4.79 14.75 15.84
CA ILE A 142 -4.59 13.91 17.00
C ILE A 142 -3.97 14.80 18.08
N LYS A 143 -4.81 15.32 18.97
CA LYS A 143 -4.39 16.19 20.09
C LYS A 143 -3.39 15.45 20.99
N GLY A 144 -2.37 16.13 21.49
CA GLY A 144 -1.34 15.54 22.35
C GLY A 144 -0.34 14.62 21.64
N ALA A 145 -0.54 14.31 20.36
CA ALA A 145 0.46 13.60 19.57
C ALA A 145 1.60 14.54 19.15
N PHE A 146 2.78 13.98 18.95
CA PHE A 146 3.96 14.71 18.48
C PHE A 146 4.80 13.85 17.54
N ILE A 147 5.60 14.50 16.69
CA ILE A 147 6.52 13.83 15.77
C ILE A 147 7.87 13.68 16.46
N GLY A 148 8.35 12.45 16.57
CA GLY A 148 9.65 12.12 17.16
C GLY A 148 10.49 11.25 16.23
N ASN A 149 11.58 10.68 16.78
CA ASN A 149 12.50 9.80 16.06
C ASN A 149 13.01 10.42 14.74
N LYS A 150 13.51 11.66 14.81
CA LYS A 150 14.00 12.43 13.65
C LYS A 150 12.96 12.48 12.50
N GLY A 151 11.69 12.68 12.83
CA GLY A 151 10.62 12.78 11.83
C GLY A 151 10.06 11.44 11.32
N ARG A 152 10.41 10.31 11.93
CA ARG A 152 10.01 8.99 11.43
C ARG A 152 8.74 8.42 12.06
N THR A 153 8.37 8.92 13.24
CA THR A 153 7.30 8.29 14.03
C THR A 153 6.46 9.34 14.74
N VAL A 154 5.13 9.21 14.64
CA VAL A 154 4.19 9.94 15.48
C VAL A 154 3.99 9.17 16.77
N PHE A 155 4.21 9.84 17.90
CA PHE A 155 4.03 9.33 19.25
C PHE A 155 2.93 10.08 19.97
N MET A 156 2.40 9.47 21.02
CA MET A 156 1.52 10.09 22.00
C MET A 156 1.92 9.57 23.37
N ARG A 157 1.88 10.45 24.38
CA ARG A 157 2.13 10.05 25.77
C ARG A 157 0.99 9.18 26.28
N GLU A 158 1.29 8.27 27.19
CA GLU A 158 0.27 7.45 27.84
C GLU A 158 -0.27 8.07 29.13
N GLY A 159 0.50 8.97 29.75
CA GLY A 159 0.07 9.78 30.90
C GLY A 159 0.68 11.19 30.87
N ASP A 160 0.67 11.87 32.01
CA ASP A 160 1.07 13.28 32.12
C ASP A 160 2.59 13.49 32.03
N GLY A 161 3.36 12.46 32.42
CA GLY A 161 4.81 12.43 32.34
C GLY A 161 5.35 12.44 30.90
N ARG A 162 6.65 12.72 30.74
CA ARG A 162 7.31 12.66 29.42
C ARG A 162 7.35 11.25 28.84
N LEU A 163 7.44 10.25 29.71
CA LEU A 163 7.41 8.83 29.42
C LEU A 163 6.35 8.19 30.34
N PRO A 164 5.74 7.06 29.94
CA PRO A 164 5.95 6.30 28.70
C PRO A 164 5.25 6.91 27.47
N ILE A 165 5.74 6.55 26.27
CA ILE A 165 5.21 6.99 24.97
C ILE A 165 4.85 5.80 24.09
N LYS A 166 3.72 5.91 23.37
CA LYS A 166 3.28 4.91 22.38
C LYS A 166 3.26 5.49 20.98
N GLY A 167 3.56 4.64 20.00
CA GLY A 167 3.43 5.00 18.59
C GLY A 167 1.95 5.06 18.19
N VAL A 168 1.52 6.16 17.59
CA VAL A 168 0.14 6.29 17.12
C VAL A 168 0.00 5.53 15.80
N GLN A 169 -0.91 4.56 15.78
CA GLN A 169 -1.06 3.63 14.66
C GLN A 169 -2.47 3.70 14.04
N THR A 170 -2.56 3.29 12.78
CA THR A 170 -3.80 3.16 12.00
C THR A 170 -3.70 1.94 11.07
N ILE A 171 -4.63 1.79 10.14
CA ILE A 171 -4.72 0.68 9.20
C ILE A 171 -3.42 0.44 8.41
N ASP A 172 -3.03 -0.83 8.25
CA ASP A 172 -1.91 -1.24 7.38
C ASP A 172 -2.40 -1.59 5.96
N VAL A 173 -1.47 -1.70 5.02
CA VAL A 173 -1.68 -2.05 3.61
C VAL A 173 -2.52 -3.32 3.44
N PRO A 174 -2.37 -4.42 4.22
CA PRO A 174 -3.28 -5.56 4.10
C PRO A 174 -4.75 -5.17 4.34
N GLN A 175 -5.04 -4.31 5.31
CA GLN A 175 -6.42 -3.88 5.56
C GLN A 175 -6.95 -3.02 4.40
N MET A 176 -6.11 -2.15 3.83
CA MET A 176 -6.47 -1.39 2.61
C MET A 176 -6.71 -2.33 1.43
N PHE A 177 -5.85 -3.33 1.26
CA PHE A 177 -5.94 -4.36 0.24
C PHE A 177 -7.22 -5.21 0.39
N ASN A 178 -7.78 -5.34 1.60
CA ASN A 178 -9.03 -6.08 1.78
C ASN A 178 -10.29 -5.28 1.42
N THR A 179 -10.15 -4.05 0.91
CA THR A 179 -11.29 -3.21 0.55
C THR A 179 -11.98 -3.78 -0.69
N LYS A 180 -13.29 -4.11 -0.57
CA LYS A 180 -14.08 -4.76 -1.63
C LYS A 180 -13.97 -4.04 -2.99
N ARG A 181 -14.15 -2.71 -3.00
CA ARG A 181 -14.10 -1.87 -4.23
C ARG A 181 -12.73 -1.93 -4.93
N ILE A 182 -11.65 -1.94 -4.16
CA ILE A 182 -10.30 -2.06 -4.69
C ILE A 182 -10.10 -3.44 -5.34
N ASN A 183 -10.59 -4.49 -4.67
CA ASN A 183 -10.46 -5.87 -5.15
C ASN A 183 -11.23 -6.09 -6.44
N GLU A 184 -12.46 -5.59 -6.52
CA GLU A 184 -13.27 -5.63 -7.75
C GLU A 184 -12.59 -4.92 -8.91
N ALA A 185 -12.01 -3.74 -8.69
CA ALA A 185 -11.28 -3.01 -9.73
C ALA A 185 -10.08 -3.81 -10.25
N VAL A 186 -9.32 -4.44 -9.36
CA VAL A 186 -8.15 -5.26 -9.73
C VAL A 186 -8.57 -6.56 -10.43
N VAL A 187 -9.61 -7.24 -9.96
CA VAL A 187 -10.13 -8.45 -10.62
C VAL A 187 -10.63 -8.13 -12.02
N ARG A 188 -11.40 -7.04 -12.20
CA ARG A 188 -11.81 -6.58 -13.53
C ARG A 188 -10.61 -6.32 -14.43
N LYS A 189 -9.57 -5.67 -13.91
CA LYS A 189 -8.35 -5.40 -14.67
C LYS A 189 -7.62 -6.68 -15.09
N ILE A 190 -7.54 -7.67 -14.20
CA ILE A 190 -6.97 -8.99 -14.49
C ILE A 190 -7.74 -9.68 -15.63
N LEU A 191 -9.07 -9.73 -15.55
CA LEU A 191 -9.92 -10.38 -16.54
C LEU A 191 -9.83 -9.71 -17.92
N GLN A 192 -9.67 -8.39 -17.96
CA GLN A 192 -9.51 -7.64 -19.21
C GLN A 192 -8.11 -7.76 -19.82
N ASP A 193 -7.05 -7.71 -18.99
CA ASP A 193 -5.67 -7.67 -19.49
C ASP A 193 -5.13 -9.05 -19.86
N PHE A 194 -5.61 -10.12 -19.22
CA PHE A 194 -5.10 -11.47 -19.46
C PHE A 194 -5.24 -11.92 -20.93
N PRO A 195 -6.44 -11.89 -21.55
CA PRO A 195 -6.59 -12.28 -22.95
C PRO A 195 -5.74 -11.41 -23.89
N ARG A 196 -5.62 -10.11 -23.58
CA ARG A 196 -4.81 -9.18 -24.37
C ARG A 196 -3.32 -9.51 -24.32
N GLU A 197 -2.77 -9.79 -23.14
CA GLU A 197 -1.36 -10.17 -23.01
C GLU A 197 -1.08 -11.54 -23.61
N LEU A 198 -2.02 -12.48 -23.49
CA LEU A 198 -1.93 -13.79 -24.11
C LEU A 198 -1.86 -13.65 -25.63
N ASN A 199 -2.83 -12.98 -26.26
CA ASN A 199 -2.88 -12.77 -27.71
C ASN A 199 -1.61 -12.08 -28.22
N ARG A 200 -1.12 -11.06 -27.50
CA ARG A 200 0.13 -10.38 -27.85
C ARG A 200 1.33 -11.33 -27.85
N LEU A 201 1.43 -12.20 -26.86
CA LEU A 201 2.54 -13.15 -26.77
C LEU A 201 2.43 -14.27 -27.81
N VAL A 202 1.22 -14.77 -28.08
CA VAL A 202 0.98 -15.77 -29.14
C VAL A 202 1.38 -15.19 -30.50
N ALA A 203 0.89 -13.99 -30.86
CA ALA A 203 1.25 -13.33 -32.11
C ALA A 203 2.76 -13.12 -32.25
N TYR A 204 3.43 -12.67 -31.19
CA TYR A 204 4.88 -12.49 -31.17
C TYR A 204 5.66 -13.80 -31.35
N ARG A 205 5.17 -14.92 -30.80
CA ARG A 205 5.81 -16.22 -30.97
C ARG A 205 5.60 -16.78 -32.38
N LEU A 206 4.40 -16.64 -32.92
CA LEU A 206 4.08 -17.05 -34.29
C LEU A 206 4.90 -16.25 -35.31
N SER A 207 5.15 -14.95 -35.09
CA SER A 207 5.98 -14.14 -35.99
C SER A 207 7.49 -14.45 -35.91
N LYS A 208 7.90 -15.36 -35.02
CA LYS A 208 9.30 -15.75 -34.80
C LYS A 208 9.57 -17.22 -35.16
N LEU A 209 8.54 -17.93 -35.61
CA LEU A 209 8.62 -19.24 -36.23
C LEU A 209 8.80 -19.06 -37.73
#